data_AF-A0A929V3L3-F1
#
_entry.id   AF-A0A929V3L3-F1
#
_cell.length_a   1.000
_cell.length_b   1.000
_cell.length_c   1.000
_cell.angle_alpha   90.00
_cell.angle_beta   90.00
_cell.angle_gamma   90.00
#
_symmetry.space_group_name_H-M   'P 1'
#
loop_
_entity.id
_entity.type
_entity.pdbx_description
1 polymer ?
#
loop_
_entity_poly.entity_id
_entity_poly.type
_entity_poly.pdbx_seq_one_letter_code
_entity_poly.pdbx_strand_id
1 'polypeptide(L)'
;VLHHGCILFDSNLDNLRNALNVKNKKIISKSAKSVKSSVANLKEISKLDYEISDFLEKLKNEILQTQENFEIYELTKEDILNVDKIKSEKYATKDWIYGQSPKCTFFLDEARDYTIEIDGGKIEKINMGDDNKFDSLIGIFFEYEEIKNKIDEFNIKDDYTKKLTEI
;
A
#
# COMPACT_ATOMS: atom_id res chain seq x y z
N VAL A 1 -19.71 3.21 14.79
CA VAL A 1 -19.59 2.96 13.34
C VAL A 1 -18.57 3.95 12.79
N LEU A 2 -17.62 3.51 11.96
CA LEU A 2 -16.60 4.38 11.36
C LEU A 2 -16.99 4.66 9.89
N HIS A 3 -17.22 5.92 9.55
CA HIS A 3 -17.38 6.37 8.17
C HIS A 3 -16.20 7.26 7.82
N HIS A 4 -15.44 6.89 6.80
CA HIS A 4 -14.32 7.68 6.30
C HIS A 4 -14.35 7.73 4.77
N GLY A 5 -13.75 8.77 4.20
CA GLY A 5 -13.70 9.00 2.77
C GLY A 5 -12.55 9.93 2.40
N CYS A 6 -12.37 10.15 1.10
CA CYS A 6 -11.35 11.04 0.56
C CYS A 6 -12.02 12.03 -0.39
N ILE A 7 -11.68 13.31 -0.27
CA ILE A 7 -12.01 14.35 -1.24
C ILE A 7 -10.72 14.72 -1.95
N LEU A 8 -10.68 14.54 -3.26
CA LEU A 8 -9.57 15.03 -4.09
C LEU A 8 -9.78 16.52 -4.30
N PHE A 9 -9.13 17.35 -3.49
CA PHE A 9 -9.27 18.81 -3.60
C PHE A 9 -8.45 19.37 -4.76
N ASP A 10 -7.14 19.17 -4.72
CA ASP A 10 -6.17 19.64 -5.72
C ASP A 10 -4.97 18.66 -5.80
N SER A 11 -5.27 17.39 -6.05
CA SER A 11 -4.29 16.31 -6.09
C SER A 11 -3.64 16.17 -7.47
N ASN A 12 -2.39 15.71 -7.53
CA ASN A 12 -1.77 15.31 -8.80
C ASN A 12 -2.40 14.00 -9.30
N LEU A 13 -3.36 14.11 -10.22
CA LEU A 13 -4.10 12.97 -10.74
C LEU A 13 -3.25 12.03 -11.61
N ASP A 14 -2.14 12.50 -12.18
CA ASP A 14 -1.24 11.65 -12.95
C ASP A 14 -0.42 10.74 -12.04
N ASN A 15 0.11 11.28 -10.93
CA ASN A 15 0.76 10.47 -9.90
C ASN A 15 -0.21 9.45 -9.31
N LEU A 16 -1.44 9.85 -9.02
CA LEU A 16 -2.49 8.94 -8.54
C LEU A 16 -2.74 7.79 -9.53
N ARG A 17 -2.92 8.12 -10.82
CA ARG A 17 -3.12 7.11 -11.87
C ARG A 17 -1.92 6.18 -11.99
N ASN A 18 -0.71 6.71 -11.96
CA ASN A 18 0.51 5.91 -12.07
C ASN A 18 0.69 4.97 -10.88
N ALA A 19 0.43 5.43 -9.65
CA ALA A 19 0.52 4.60 -8.45
C ALA A 19 -0.52 3.47 -8.43
N LEU A 20 -1.72 3.70 -8.99
CA LEU A 20 -2.79 2.71 -9.05
C LEU A 20 -2.70 1.80 -10.28
N ASN A 21 -1.95 2.19 -11.31
CA ASN A 21 -1.80 1.45 -12.55
C ASN A 21 -0.62 0.48 -12.47
N VAL A 22 -0.77 -0.55 -11.63
CA VAL A 22 0.26 -1.56 -11.51
C VAL A 22 0.19 -2.50 -12.72
N LYS A 23 1.28 -2.60 -13.49
CA LYS A 23 1.45 -3.57 -14.60
C LYS A 23 1.64 -5.00 -14.09
N ASN A 24 0.94 -5.38 -13.02
CA ASN A 24 1.05 -6.69 -12.38
C ASN A 24 0.24 -7.74 -13.14
N LYS A 25 0.63 -7.99 -14.40
CA LYS A 25 0.18 -9.20 -15.13
C LYS A 25 0.67 -10.49 -14.47
N LYS A 26 1.67 -10.39 -13.60
CA LYS A 26 2.37 -11.51 -12.97
C LYS A 26 1.86 -11.89 -11.59
N ILE A 27 0.84 -11.22 -11.03
CA ILE A 27 0.29 -11.56 -9.72
C ILE A 27 -1.14 -12.07 -9.88
N ILE A 28 -1.39 -13.28 -9.40
CA ILE A 28 -2.73 -13.86 -9.27
C ILE A 28 -3.11 -13.85 -7.80
N SER A 29 -4.15 -13.09 -7.43
CA SER A 29 -4.68 -13.03 -6.07
C SER A 29 -6.20 -13.18 -6.07
N LYS A 30 -6.78 -13.67 -4.97
CA LYS A 30 -8.24 -13.82 -4.80
C LYS A 30 -8.92 -12.56 -4.23
N SER A 31 -8.24 -11.41 -4.25
CA SER A 31 -8.77 -10.15 -3.73
C SER A 31 -9.96 -9.64 -4.54
N ALA A 32 -10.91 -8.99 -3.87
CA ALA A 32 -11.89 -8.15 -4.56
C ALA A 32 -11.14 -7.07 -5.36
N LYS A 33 -11.37 -7.03 -6.68
CA LYS A 33 -10.72 -6.04 -7.55
C LYS A 33 -11.32 -4.67 -7.29
N SER A 34 -10.48 -3.65 -7.20
CA SER A 34 -10.92 -2.25 -7.12
C SER A 34 -11.76 -1.88 -8.34
N VAL A 35 -12.86 -1.17 -8.10
CA VAL A 35 -13.66 -0.58 -9.18
C VAL A 35 -12.93 0.65 -9.70
N LYS A 36 -12.58 0.64 -10.99
CA LYS A 36 -11.96 1.79 -11.65
C LYS A 36 -13.04 2.81 -11.98
N SER A 37 -12.85 4.04 -11.54
CA SER A 37 -13.74 5.16 -11.83
C SER A 37 -12.92 6.38 -12.24
N SER A 38 -13.49 7.20 -13.12
CA SER A 38 -12.93 8.52 -13.42
C SER A 38 -13.03 9.39 -12.18
N VAL A 39 -11.95 10.11 -11.89
CA VAL A 39 -11.85 11.04 -10.77
C VAL A 39 -11.46 12.42 -11.27
N ALA A 40 -11.86 13.45 -10.52
CA ALA A 40 -11.54 14.85 -10.79
C ALA A 40 -11.26 15.58 -9.48
N ASN A 41 -10.55 16.70 -9.56
CA ASN A 41 -10.27 17.56 -8.41
C ASN A 41 -11.45 18.52 -8.17
N LEU A 42 -11.82 18.71 -6.90
CA LEU A 42 -12.87 19.62 -6.49
C LEU A 42 -12.56 21.08 -6.90
N LYS A 43 -11.30 21.51 -6.74
CA LYS A 43 -10.85 22.86 -7.11
C LYS A 43 -11.12 23.16 -8.59
N GLU A 44 -10.85 22.21 -9.46
CA GLU A 44 -11.07 22.33 -10.91
C GLU A 44 -12.57 22.34 -11.27
N ILE A 45 -13.34 21.35 -10.80
CA ILE A 45 -14.76 21.21 -11.18
C ILE A 45 -15.62 22.37 -10.64
N SER A 46 -15.26 22.90 -9.48
CA SER A 46 -15.99 23.99 -8.82
C SER A 46 -15.38 25.36 -9.06
N LYS A 47 -14.28 25.44 -9.85
CA LYS A 47 -13.55 26.68 -10.17
C LYS A 47 -13.20 27.49 -8.91
N LEU A 48 -12.71 26.80 -7.89
CA LEU A 48 -12.35 27.41 -6.62
C LEU A 48 -11.02 28.15 -6.77
N ASP A 49 -10.95 29.36 -6.21
CA ASP A 49 -9.81 30.27 -6.27
C ASP A 49 -8.99 30.31 -4.97
N TYR A 50 -9.31 29.42 -4.03
CA TYR A 50 -8.67 29.33 -2.72
C TYR A 50 -7.88 28.04 -2.53
N GLU A 51 -7.03 28.02 -1.50
CA GLU A 51 -6.12 26.92 -1.21
C GLU A 51 -6.76 25.88 -0.28
N ILE A 52 -6.09 24.72 -0.13
CA ILE A 52 -6.60 23.61 0.69
C ILE A 52 -6.83 24.03 2.14
N SER A 53 -6.02 24.93 2.70
CA SER A 53 -6.21 25.45 4.06
C SER A 53 -7.56 26.14 4.20
N ASP A 54 -7.92 27.01 3.25
CA ASP A 54 -9.19 27.75 3.26
C ASP A 54 -10.37 26.80 3.06
N PHE A 55 -10.19 25.78 2.21
CA PHE A 55 -11.19 24.73 2.04
C PHE A 55 -11.47 23.99 3.34
N LEU A 56 -10.43 23.58 4.08
CA LEU A 56 -10.59 22.86 5.34
C LEU A 56 -11.27 23.70 6.42
N GLU A 57 -10.96 24.99 6.51
CA GLU A 57 -11.66 25.91 7.42
C GLU A 57 -13.13 26.07 7.06
N LYS A 58 -13.44 26.29 5.76
CA LYS A 58 -14.81 26.37 5.27
C LYS A 58 -15.57 25.08 5.56
N LEU A 59 -15.00 23.93 5.23
CA LEU A 59 -15.60 22.62 5.49
C LEU A 59 -15.87 22.39 6.97
N LYS A 60 -14.91 22.74 7.85
CA LYS A 60 -15.09 22.69 9.30
C LYS A 60 -16.28 23.56 9.73
N ASN A 61 -16.36 24.79 9.26
CA ASN A 61 -17.44 25.72 9.62
C ASN A 61 -18.80 25.23 9.13
N GLU A 62 -18.89 24.68 7.91
CA GLU A 62 -20.12 24.08 7.39
C GLU A 62 -20.55 22.87 8.23
N ILE A 63 -19.63 21.98 8.61
CA ILE A 63 -19.93 20.84 9.48
C ILE A 63 -20.45 21.31 10.84
N LEU A 64 -19.81 22.31 11.45
CA LEU A 64 -20.22 22.85 12.74
C LEU A 64 -21.62 23.47 12.73
N GLN A 65 -22.12 23.92 11.57
CA GLN A 65 -23.48 24.44 11.44
C GLN A 65 -24.55 23.34 11.35
N THR A 66 -24.16 22.08 11.11
CA THR A 66 -25.13 20.98 10.94
C THR A 66 -25.78 20.50 12.24
N GLN A 67 -25.21 20.83 13.40
CA GLN A 67 -25.72 20.45 14.71
C GLN A 67 -25.40 21.55 15.74
N GLU A 68 -26.28 21.73 16.72
CA GLU A 68 -26.14 22.82 17.71
C GLU A 68 -25.02 22.56 18.73
N ASN A 69 -24.64 21.30 18.97
CA ASN A 69 -23.73 20.91 20.05
C ASN A 69 -22.50 20.15 19.51
N PHE A 70 -21.48 20.90 19.09
CA PHE A 70 -20.16 20.35 18.80
C PHE A 70 -19.17 20.73 19.91
N GLU A 71 -18.40 19.75 20.36
CA GLU A 71 -17.22 19.99 21.19
C GLU A 71 -15.97 19.80 20.32
N ILE A 72 -15.15 20.86 20.22
CA ILE A 72 -13.85 20.76 19.57
C ILE A 72 -12.90 20.08 20.55
N TYR A 73 -12.50 18.86 20.24
CA TYR A 73 -11.48 18.15 20.99
C TYR A 73 -10.10 18.39 20.37
N GLU A 74 -9.23 19.07 21.11
CA GLU A 74 -7.82 19.18 20.77
C GLU A 74 -7.05 18.04 21.40
N LEU A 75 -6.27 17.31 20.60
CA LEU A 75 -5.46 16.20 21.09
C LEU A 75 -4.48 16.70 22.15
N THR A 76 -4.51 16.06 23.31
CA THR A 76 -3.54 16.33 24.38
C THR A 76 -2.18 15.75 24.01
N LYS A 77 -1.13 16.14 24.76
CA LYS A 77 0.20 15.53 24.61
C LYS A 77 0.16 14.01 24.86
N GLU A 78 -0.67 13.56 25.79
CA GLU A 78 -0.85 12.14 26.10
C GLU A 78 -1.52 11.41 24.93
N ASP A 79 -2.54 12.01 24.31
CA ASP A 79 -3.18 11.45 23.12
C ASP A 79 -2.18 11.28 21.97
N ILE A 80 -1.34 12.29 21.73
CA ILE A 80 -0.32 12.25 20.68
C ILE A 80 0.67 11.10 20.95
N LEU A 81 1.14 10.96 22.19
CA LEU A 81 2.03 9.86 22.58
C LEU A 81 1.36 8.49 22.37
N ASN A 82 0.08 8.36 22.71
CA ASN A 82 -0.68 7.13 22.51
C ASN A 82 -0.88 6.83 21.01
N VAL A 83 -1.17 7.84 20.19
CA VAL A 83 -1.28 7.70 18.74
C VAL A 83 0.05 7.26 18.13
N ASP A 84 1.16 7.87 18.55
CA ASP A 84 2.49 7.50 18.08
C ASP A 84 2.86 6.07 18.48
N LYS A 85 2.52 5.65 19.70
CA LYS A 85 2.69 4.27 20.16
C LYS A 85 1.87 3.29 19.29
N ILE A 86 0.60 3.57 19.06
CA ILE A 86 -0.26 2.74 18.20
C ILE A 86 0.28 2.69 16.77
N LYS A 87 0.77 3.82 16.25
CA LYS A 87 1.42 3.89 14.94
C LYS A 87 2.62 2.96 14.89
N SER A 88 3.54 3.04 15.84
CA SER A 88 4.77 2.23 15.84
C SER A 88 4.50 0.75 16.07
N GLU A 89 3.58 0.41 16.96
CA GLU A 89 3.31 -0.99 17.35
C GLU A 89 2.36 -1.70 16.39
N LYS A 90 1.62 -0.95 15.56
CA LYS A 90 0.62 -1.50 14.64
C LYS A 90 0.72 -0.91 13.25
N TYR A 91 0.29 0.34 13.04
CA TYR A 91 0.02 0.85 11.68
C TYR A 91 1.26 0.97 10.79
N ALA A 92 2.45 1.11 11.37
CA ALA A 92 3.73 1.16 10.65
C ALA A 92 4.44 -0.20 10.56
N THR A 93 3.87 -1.26 11.14
CA THR A 93 4.48 -2.59 11.12
C THR A 93 4.21 -3.31 9.80
N LYS A 94 5.18 -4.12 9.33
CA LYS A 94 5.01 -4.94 8.12
C LYS A 94 3.87 -5.96 8.28
N ASP A 95 3.68 -6.51 9.48
CA ASP A 95 2.57 -7.42 9.77
C ASP A 95 1.20 -6.73 9.59
N TRP A 96 1.09 -5.42 9.84
CA TRP A 96 -0.13 -4.68 9.56
C TRP A 96 -0.25 -4.27 8.08
N ILE A 97 0.83 -3.73 7.51
CA ILE A 97 0.84 -3.23 6.13
C ILE A 97 0.65 -4.37 5.11
N TYR A 98 1.32 -5.51 5.32
CA TYR A 98 1.36 -6.64 4.40
C TYR A 98 0.73 -7.92 4.97
N GLY A 99 0.75 -8.13 6.29
CA GLY A 99 0.33 -9.40 6.92
C GLY A 99 -1.15 -9.75 6.76
N GLN A 100 -1.98 -8.81 6.33
CA GLN A 100 -3.39 -9.03 5.99
C GLN A 100 -3.61 -9.19 4.47
N SER A 101 -2.54 -9.22 3.68
CA SER A 101 -2.63 -9.42 2.24
C SER A 101 -3.09 -10.84 1.94
N PRO A 102 -4.10 -11.04 1.09
CA PRO A 102 -4.58 -12.38 0.75
C PRO A 102 -3.52 -13.13 -0.03
N LYS A 103 -3.52 -14.46 0.13
CA LYS A 103 -2.63 -15.35 -0.60
C LYS A 103 -2.63 -15.06 -2.10
N CYS A 104 -1.43 -14.92 -2.66
CA CYS A 104 -1.22 -14.65 -4.07
C CYS A 104 -0.03 -15.43 -4.63
N THR A 105 0.01 -15.54 -5.96
CA THR A 105 1.09 -16.19 -6.69
C THR A 105 1.72 -15.18 -7.62
N PHE A 106 3.04 -15.02 -7.51
CA PHE A 106 3.87 -14.20 -8.39
C PHE A 106 4.58 -15.09 -9.42
N PHE A 107 4.49 -14.75 -10.70
CA PHE A 107 5.14 -15.46 -11.80
C PHE A 107 6.50 -14.84 -12.13
N LEU A 108 7.57 -15.58 -11.86
CA LEU A 108 8.93 -15.23 -12.29
C LEU A 108 9.14 -15.52 -13.78
N ASP A 109 8.61 -16.65 -14.24
CA ASP A 109 8.70 -17.13 -15.61
C ASP A 109 7.45 -17.95 -15.98
N GLU A 110 6.57 -17.38 -16.78
CA GLU A 110 5.35 -18.07 -17.22
C GLU A 110 5.65 -19.25 -18.14
N ALA A 111 6.73 -19.21 -18.93
CA ALA A 111 7.06 -20.27 -19.89
C ALA A 111 7.59 -21.52 -19.20
N ARG A 112 8.26 -21.34 -18.05
CA ARG A 112 8.82 -22.42 -17.22
C ARG A 112 7.96 -22.75 -16.00
N ASP A 113 6.84 -22.06 -15.82
CA ASP A 113 5.96 -22.14 -14.65
C ASP A 113 6.69 -21.88 -13.31
N TYR A 114 7.66 -20.95 -13.33
CA TYR A 114 8.39 -20.56 -12.13
C TYR A 114 7.60 -19.54 -11.33
N THR A 115 7.27 -19.90 -10.10
CA THR A 115 6.31 -19.16 -9.28
C THR A 115 6.77 -18.99 -7.85
N ILE A 116 6.24 -17.95 -7.20
CA ILE A 116 6.39 -17.69 -5.76
C ILE A 116 4.99 -17.59 -5.16
N GLU A 117 4.70 -18.43 -4.19
CA GLU A 117 3.50 -18.31 -3.36
C GLU A 117 3.78 -17.39 -2.18
N ILE A 118 2.91 -16.41 -1.99
CA ILE A 118 3.03 -15.38 -0.96
C ILE A 118 1.75 -15.44 -0.11
N ASP A 119 1.91 -15.54 1.21
CA ASP A 119 0.80 -15.48 2.17
C ASP A 119 1.17 -14.56 3.32
N GLY A 120 0.22 -13.71 3.76
CA GLY A 120 0.49 -12.67 4.75
C GLY A 120 1.68 -11.77 4.37
N GLY A 121 1.87 -11.54 3.07
CA GLY A 121 3.00 -10.75 2.55
C GLY A 121 4.37 -11.43 2.65
N LYS A 122 4.46 -12.68 3.11
CA LYS A 122 5.72 -13.44 3.21
C LYS A 122 5.80 -14.52 2.15
N ILE A 123 7.01 -14.85 1.72
CA ILE A 123 7.26 -15.94 0.78
C ILE A 123 7.03 -17.26 1.50
N GLU A 124 5.99 -18.01 1.09
CA GLU A 124 5.73 -19.34 1.64
C GLU A 124 6.44 -20.43 0.85
N LYS A 125 6.48 -20.29 -0.47
CA LYS A 125 7.00 -21.31 -1.37
C LYS A 125 7.56 -20.70 -2.63
N ILE A 126 8.65 -21.26 -3.12
CA ILE A 126 9.23 -20.96 -4.43
C ILE A 126 9.21 -22.24 -5.25
N ASN A 127 8.75 -22.14 -6.50
CA ASN A 127 8.75 -23.24 -7.45
C ASN A 127 9.65 -22.85 -8.63
N MET A 128 10.80 -23.50 -8.74
CA MET A 128 11.75 -23.31 -9.85
C MET A 128 12.30 -24.64 -10.39
N GLY A 129 11.51 -25.72 -10.31
CA GLY A 129 11.96 -27.08 -10.64
C GLY A 129 12.86 -27.64 -9.54
N ASP A 130 13.99 -28.25 -9.92
CA ASP A 130 14.99 -28.79 -8.98
C ASP A 130 15.99 -27.73 -8.47
N ASP A 131 15.77 -26.46 -8.82
CA ASP A 131 16.65 -25.35 -8.44
C ASP A 131 16.21 -24.70 -7.12
N ASN A 132 17.02 -24.93 -6.07
CA ASN A 132 16.74 -24.48 -4.70
C ASN A 132 17.55 -23.22 -4.30
N LYS A 133 18.15 -22.52 -5.26
CA LYS A 133 19.01 -21.34 -4.97
C LYS A 133 18.32 -20.24 -4.16
N PHE A 134 17.00 -20.10 -4.32
CA PHE A 134 16.21 -19.03 -3.69
C PHE A 134 15.48 -19.46 -2.42
N ASP A 135 15.64 -20.71 -1.96
CA ASP A 135 14.94 -21.23 -0.77
C ASP A 135 15.27 -20.42 0.50
N SER A 136 16.43 -19.74 0.54
CA SER A 136 16.82 -18.84 1.63
C SER A 136 15.91 -17.60 1.77
N LEU A 137 15.09 -17.30 0.75
CA LEU A 137 14.09 -16.24 0.78
C LEU A 137 12.78 -16.68 1.45
N ILE A 138 12.57 -17.98 1.67
CA ILE A 138 11.33 -18.49 2.29
C ILE A 138 11.22 -17.94 3.73
N GLY A 139 10.06 -17.38 4.05
CA GLY A 139 9.73 -16.80 5.35
C GLY A 139 9.99 -15.30 5.49
N ILE A 140 10.72 -14.66 4.56
CA ILE A 140 10.90 -13.19 4.57
C ILE A 140 9.72 -12.50 3.87
N PHE A 141 9.53 -11.21 4.14
CA PHE A 141 8.53 -10.41 3.43
C PHE A 141 8.87 -10.30 1.93
N PHE A 142 7.86 -10.43 1.08
CA PHE A 142 7.99 -10.23 -0.36
C PHE A 142 8.07 -8.74 -0.68
N GLU A 143 9.21 -8.16 -0.35
CA GLU A 143 9.52 -6.73 -0.45
C GLU A 143 10.92 -6.55 -1.04
N TYR A 144 11.09 -5.51 -1.87
CA TYR A 144 12.33 -5.23 -2.57
C TYR A 144 13.57 -5.21 -1.66
N GLU A 145 13.52 -4.49 -0.53
CA GLU A 145 14.68 -4.35 0.35
C GLU A 145 15.07 -5.67 1.02
N GLU A 146 14.08 -6.43 1.53
CA GLU A 146 14.31 -7.72 2.18
C GLU A 146 14.92 -8.74 1.20
N ILE A 147 14.31 -8.85 0.01
CA ILE A 147 14.76 -9.76 -1.03
C ILE A 147 16.17 -9.38 -1.49
N LYS A 148 16.42 -8.10 -1.75
CA LYS A 148 17.72 -7.61 -2.19
C LYS A 148 18.81 -7.90 -1.16
N ASN A 149 18.57 -7.55 0.11
CA ASN A 149 19.53 -7.78 1.19
C ASN A 149 19.88 -9.28 1.31
N LYS A 150 18.88 -10.16 1.19
CA LYS A 150 19.09 -11.61 1.26
C LYS A 150 19.84 -12.14 0.04
N ILE A 151 19.52 -11.68 -1.16
CA ILE A 151 20.25 -12.05 -2.38
C ILE A 151 21.72 -11.62 -2.29
N ASP A 152 21.99 -10.42 -1.78
CA ASP A 152 23.35 -9.90 -1.60
C ASP A 152 24.12 -10.70 -0.52
N GLU A 153 23.47 -11.04 0.60
CA GLU A 153 24.04 -11.86 1.68
C GLU A 153 24.51 -13.24 1.18
N PHE A 154 23.72 -13.89 0.32
CA PHE A 154 24.03 -15.21 -0.23
C PHE A 154 24.76 -15.18 -1.57
N ASN A 155 25.07 -13.97 -2.09
CA ASN A 155 25.75 -13.75 -3.38
C ASN A 155 25.11 -14.55 -4.53
N ILE A 156 23.77 -14.57 -4.58
CA ILE A 156 23.01 -15.34 -5.57
C ILE A 156 23.12 -14.66 -6.93
N LYS A 157 23.89 -15.27 -7.85
CA LYS A 157 24.06 -14.80 -9.23
C LYS A 157 23.20 -15.62 -10.17
N ASP A 158 22.07 -15.05 -10.56
CA ASP A 158 21.11 -15.68 -11.47
C ASP A 158 20.35 -14.61 -12.25
N ASP A 159 19.91 -14.92 -13.47
CA ASP A 159 19.14 -13.99 -14.31
C ASP A 159 17.78 -13.63 -13.69
N TYR A 160 17.23 -14.50 -12.83
CA TYR A 160 15.99 -14.25 -12.12
C TYR A 160 16.14 -13.28 -10.93
N THR A 161 17.36 -13.08 -10.41
CA THR A 161 17.64 -12.08 -9.36
C THR A 161 17.15 -10.70 -9.78
N LYS A 162 17.41 -10.30 -11.04
CA LYS A 162 16.98 -9.01 -11.56
C LYS A 162 15.46 -8.82 -11.51
N LYS A 163 14.71 -9.87 -11.86
CA LYS A 163 13.23 -9.86 -11.82
C LYS A 163 12.69 -9.77 -10.40
N LEU A 164 13.38 -10.36 -9.42
CA LEU A 164 13.06 -10.26 -8.00
C LEU A 164 13.41 -8.88 -7.40
N THR A 165 14.37 -8.18 -8.00
CA THR A 165 14.73 -6.81 -7.60
C THR A 165 14.06 -5.72 -8.45
N GLU A 166 13.04 -6.07 -9.23
CA GLU A 166 12.23 -5.13 -10.03
C GLU A 166 10.74 -5.14 -9.61
N ILE A 167 10.43 -5.80 -8.49
CA ILE A 167 9.09 -5.90 -7.89
C ILE A 167 8.60 -4.52 -7.44
#